data_AF-A0A1Y1LGL8-F1
#
_entry.id   AF-A0A1Y1LGL8-F1
#
_cell.length_a   1.000
_cell.length_b   1.000
_cell.length_c   1.000
_cell.angle_alpha   90.00
_cell.angle_beta   90.00
_cell.angle_gamma   90.00
#
_symmetry.space_group_name_H-M   'P 1'
#
loop_
_entity.id
_entity.type
_entity.pdbx_description
1 polymer ?
#
loop_
_entity_poly.entity_id
_entity_poly.type
_entity_poly.pdbx_seq_one_letter_code
_entity_poly.pdbx_strand_id
1 'polypeptide(L)'
;LLWCVSRSAMVTTMGPIGISRMNKVLNLLGVSHSNEPDPETGLTRKEKHLVERSWNLVKTNLKANGMELFLLLFKECPEAQNYFPFRDIPLDELPNNGKFKAHAVTVMYSIGSIVDNLNENDVLIGLLQKNAESHSKRGIPEEAYWTLKKCMMQLLKNKLGPDFSKEVEEAWDKTLTVAFTVIIKNF
;
A
#
# COMPACT_ATOMS: atom_id res chain seq x y z
N LEU A 1 19.32 -18.54 -35.62
CA LEU A 1 18.04 -18.01 -35.08
C LEU A 1 18.39 -16.94 -34.02
N LEU A 2 19.15 -15.90 -34.38
CA LEU A 2 18.70 -14.59 -34.92
C LEU A 2 17.75 -13.87 -33.96
N TRP A 3 18.01 -12.67 -33.42
CA TRP A 3 19.18 -11.80 -33.21
C TRP A 3 18.69 -10.59 -32.39
N CYS A 4 19.62 -9.87 -31.78
CA CYS A 4 19.48 -8.56 -31.15
C CYS A 4 18.84 -7.51 -32.08
N VAL A 5 17.92 -6.67 -31.58
CA VAL A 5 17.64 -5.32 -32.14
C VAL A 5 17.30 -4.34 -31.01
N SER A 6 18.17 -3.35 -30.85
CA SER A 6 17.98 -2.10 -30.11
C SER A 6 16.65 -1.43 -30.44
N ARG A 7 15.85 -1.08 -29.43
CA ARG A 7 14.86 0.00 -29.59
C ARG A 7 15.54 1.34 -29.32
N SER A 8 16.22 1.85 -30.33
CA SER A 8 16.29 3.28 -30.56
C SER A 8 15.48 3.56 -31.84
N ALA A 9 14.76 4.68 -31.83
CA ALA A 9 13.84 5.17 -32.86
C ALA A 9 12.43 4.55 -32.89
N MET A 10 11.53 5.13 -32.09
CA MET A 10 10.25 5.69 -32.59
C MET A 10 9.69 6.64 -31.53
N VAL A 11 10.40 7.74 -31.28
CA VAL A 11 9.73 8.97 -30.86
C VAL A 11 9.27 9.64 -32.14
N THR A 12 8.23 9.08 -32.76
CA THR A 12 7.50 9.78 -33.80
C THR A 12 6.82 10.94 -33.08
N THR A 13 7.27 12.17 -33.33
CA THR A 13 6.62 13.38 -32.84
C THR A 13 5.19 13.38 -33.38
N MET A 14 4.23 12.93 -32.57
CA MET A 14 2.82 13.12 -32.89
C MET A 14 2.57 14.62 -32.89
N GLY A 15 2.12 15.15 -34.02
CA GLY A 15 1.68 16.54 -34.10
C GLY A 15 0.56 16.83 -33.09
N PRO A 16 0.25 18.10 -32.81
CA PRO A 16 -0.76 18.51 -31.83
C PRO A 16 -2.12 17.82 -32.00
N ILE A 17 -2.48 17.53 -33.26
CA ILE A 17 -3.70 16.83 -33.67
C ILE A 17 -3.68 15.35 -33.25
N GLY A 18 -2.53 14.69 -33.34
CA GLY A 18 -2.34 13.29 -32.91
C GLY A 18 -2.46 13.13 -31.40
N ILE A 19 -1.87 14.05 -30.64
CA ILE A 19 -1.96 14.09 -29.16
C ILE A 19 -3.41 14.34 -28.72
N SER A 20 -4.10 15.32 -29.31
CA SER A 20 -5.50 15.61 -29.00
C SER A 20 -6.43 14.42 -29.26
N ARG A 21 -6.21 13.70 -30.37
CA ARG A 21 -7.03 12.56 -30.76
C ARG A 21 -6.77 11.34 -29.86
N MET A 22 -5.51 11.10 -29.47
CA MET A 22 -5.16 10.09 -28.47
C MET A 22 -5.77 10.41 -27.09
N ASN A 23 -5.64 11.65 -26.61
CA ASN A 23 -6.22 12.07 -25.33
C ASN A 23 -7.74 11.91 -25.32
N LYS A 24 -8.42 12.13 -26.46
CA LYS A 24 -9.86 11.92 -26.60
C LYS A 24 -10.25 10.44 -26.51
N VAL A 25 -9.48 9.56 -27.15
CA VAL A 25 -9.67 8.10 -27.06
C VAL A 25 -9.38 7.59 -25.65
N LEU A 26 -8.35 8.11 -24.99
CA LEU A 26 -8.00 7.75 -23.61
C LEU A 26 -9.06 8.21 -22.61
N ASN A 27 -9.61 9.42 -22.76
CA ASN A 27 -10.75 9.89 -21.97
C ASN A 27 -12.03 9.06 -22.21
N LEU A 28 -12.29 8.62 -23.45
CA LEU A 28 -13.40 7.72 -23.78
C LEU A 28 -13.26 6.34 -23.12
N LEU A 29 -12.03 5.92 -22.83
CA LEU A 29 -11.73 4.67 -22.13
C LEU A 29 -11.59 4.85 -20.61
N GLY A 30 -11.88 6.04 -20.06
CA GLY A 30 -11.71 6.34 -18.63
C GLY A 30 -10.25 6.43 -18.17
N VAL A 31 -9.29 6.40 -19.09
CA VAL A 31 -7.86 6.45 -18.78
C VAL A 31 -7.40 7.91 -18.70
N SER A 32 -7.65 8.56 -17.56
CA SER A 32 -7.09 9.89 -17.28
C SER A 32 -5.56 9.83 -17.33
N HIS A 33 -4.96 10.65 -18.20
CA HIS A 33 -3.51 10.85 -18.30
C HIS A 33 -3.01 12.02 -17.44
N SER A 34 -3.90 12.73 -16.75
CA SER A 34 -3.49 13.84 -15.90
C SER A 34 -2.89 13.30 -14.59
N ASN A 35 -1.81 13.94 -14.15
CA ASN A 35 -1.23 13.71 -12.81
C ASN A 35 -1.88 14.63 -11.76
N GLU A 36 -3.11 15.09 -12.02
CA GLU A 36 -3.86 15.87 -11.04
C GLU A 36 -4.14 14.99 -9.82
N PRO A 37 -4.15 15.57 -8.60
CA PRO A 37 -4.58 14.87 -7.41
C PRO A 37 -6.02 14.36 -7.56
N ASP A 38 -6.23 13.09 -7.28
CA ASP A 38 -7.57 12.51 -7.17
C ASP A 38 -8.40 13.28 -6.11
N PRO A 39 -9.62 13.74 -6.39
CA PRO A 39 -10.37 14.58 -5.46
C PRO A 39 -10.71 13.93 -4.11
N GLU A 40 -10.79 12.60 -4.06
CA GLU A 40 -11.22 11.86 -2.86
C GLU A 40 -10.04 11.43 -2.00
N THR A 41 -9.00 10.91 -2.65
CA THR A 41 -7.80 10.39 -1.98
C THR A 41 -6.66 11.41 -1.93
N GLY A 42 -6.71 12.46 -2.74
CA GLY A 42 -5.62 13.40 -2.97
C GLY A 42 -4.41 12.80 -3.70
N LEU A 43 -4.41 11.51 -4.02
CA LEU A 43 -3.30 10.82 -4.65
C LEU A 43 -3.26 11.10 -6.16
N THR A 44 -2.11 11.48 -6.67
CA THR A 44 -1.86 11.60 -8.11
C THR A 44 -1.66 10.23 -8.74
N ARG A 45 -1.88 10.12 -10.05
CA ARG A 45 -1.57 8.90 -10.81
C ARG A 45 -0.12 8.44 -10.66
N LYS A 46 0.83 9.37 -10.59
CA LYS A 46 2.25 9.08 -10.32
C LYS A 46 2.44 8.41 -8.96
N GLU A 47 1.85 8.97 -7.90
CA GLU A 47 1.96 8.41 -6.54
C GLU A 47 1.35 7.01 -6.47
N LYS A 48 0.13 6.82 -7.01
CA LYS A 48 -0.53 5.50 -7.08
C LYS A 48 0.37 4.46 -7.76
N HIS A 49 0.97 4.83 -8.91
CA HIS A 49 1.86 3.93 -9.65
C HIS A 49 3.16 3.59 -8.89
N LEU A 50 3.75 4.55 -8.16
CA LEU A 50 4.94 4.32 -7.34
C LEU A 50 4.64 3.32 -6.22
N VAL A 51 3.48 3.45 -5.57
CA VAL A 51 3.01 2.52 -4.52
C VAL A 51 2.80 1.13 -5.09
N GLU A 52 2.06 0.99 -6.20
CA GLU A 52 1.84 -0.30 -6.88
C GLU A 52 3.16 -0.98 -7.28
N ARG A 53 4.06 -0.26 -7.94
CA ARG A 53 5.33 -0.81 -8.41
C ARG A 53 6.22 -1.27 -7.26
N SER A 54 6.37 -0.44 -6.23
CA SER A 54 7.20 -0.79 -5.07
C SER A 54 6.58 -1.92 -4.24
N TRP A 55 5.25 -1.95 -4.10
CA TRP A 55 4.54 -3.06 -3.47
C TRP A 55 4.79 -4.40 -4.16
N ASN A 56 4.88 -4.42 -5.49
CA ASN A 56 5.18 -5.64 -6.25
C ASN A 56 6.52 -6.29 -5.87
N LEU A 57 7.50 -5.51 -5.41
CA LEU A 57 8.78 -6.03 -4.92
C LEU A 57 8.62 -6.62 -3.52
N VAL A 58 7.89 -5.92 -2.64
CA VAL A 58 7.68 -6.30 -1.24
C VAL A 58 6.77 -7.52 -1.09
N LYS A 59 5.77 -7.67 -1.95
CA LYS A 59 4.80 -8.78 -1.87
C LYS A 59 5.36 -10.14 -2.31
N THR A 60 6.59 -10.20 -2.79
CA THR A 60 7.26 -11.47 -3.12
C THR A 60 7.49 -12.37 -1.89
N ASN A 61 7.50 -11.79 -0.68
CA ASN A 61 7.65 -12.53 0.58
C ASN A 61 6.66 -12.06 1.67
N LEU A 62 5.36 -12.02 1.33
CA LEU A 62 4.29 -11.50 2.22
C LEU A 62 4.33 -12.10 3.62
N LYS A 63 4.57 -13.41 3.75
CA LYS A 63 4.58 -14.08 5.06
C LYS A 63 5.72 -13.58 5.94
N ALA A 64 6.96 -13.56 5.45
CA ALA A 64 8.08 -13.08 6.25
C ALA A 64 7.95 -11.59 6.55
N ASN A 65 7.60 -10.79 5.55
CA ASN A 65 7.45 -9.34 5.68
C ASN A 65 6.31 -8.96 6.64
N GLY A 66 5.18 -9.69 6.61
CA GLY A 66 4.09 -9.49 7.56
C GLY A 66 4.47 -9.84 8.99
N MET A 67 5.21 -10.93 9.20
CA MET A 67 5.70 -11.27 10.55
C MET A 67 6.66 -10.19 11.05
N GLU A 68 7.58 -9.72 10.20
CA GLU A 68 8.50 -8.64 10.55
C GLU A 68 7.77 -7.33 10.89
N LEU A 69 6.74 -6.97 10.12
CA LEU A 69 5.91 -5.79 10.39
C LEU A 69 5.30 -5.83 11.79
N PHE A 70 4.70 -6.95 12.17
CA PHE A 70 4.07 -7.07 13.50
C PHE A 70 5.09 -7.17 14.63
N LEU A 71 6.25 -7.80 14.41
CA LEU A 71 7.32 -7.79 15.40
C LEU A 71 7.89 -6.38 15.60
N LEU A 72 7.95 -5.55 14.56
CA LEU A 72 8.28 -4.12 14.70
C LEU A 72 7.19 -3.40 15.49
N LEU A 73 5.91 -3.62 15.16
CA LEU A 73 4.78 -3.01 15.87
C LEU A 73 4.82 -3.32 17.37
N PHE A 74 4.96 -4.60 17.76
CA PHE A 74 4.94 -4.97 19.17
C PHE A 74 6.22 -4.59 19.92
N LYS A 75 7.31 -4.28 19.23
CA LYS A 75 8.49 -3.66 19.85
C LYS A 75 8.28 -2.18 20.12
N GLU A 76 7.63 -1.46 19.21
CA GLU A 76 7.36 -0.02 19.32
C GLU A 76 6.15 0.29 20.22
N CYS A 77 5.15 -0.59 20.22
CA CYS A 77 3.89 -0.49 20.95
C CYS A 77 3.52 -1.88 21.52
N PRO A 78 4.14 -2.31 22.64
CA PRO A 78 3.91 -3.62 23.24
C PRO A 78 2.44 -3.87 23.59
N GLU A 79 1.71 -2.84 24.01
CA GLU A 79 0.30 -2.90 24.35
C GLU A 79 -0.60 -3.31 23.17
N ALA A 80 -0.18 -3.09 21.92
CA ALA A 80 -0.93 -3.53 20.74
C ALA A 80 -1.10 -5.06 20.71
N GLN A 81 -0.17 -5.82 21.29
CA GLN A 81 -0.25 -7.28 21.33
C GLN A 81 -1.48 -7.77 22.12
N ASN A 82 -1.99 -6.99 23.10
CA ASN A 82 -3.13 -7.36 23.95
C ASN A 82 -4.44 -7.58 23.18
N TYR A 83 -4.56 -7.00 21.98
CA TYR A 83 -5.74 -7.11 21.14
C TYR A 83 -5.82 -8.40 20.32
N PHE A 84 -4.79 -9.26 20.42
CA PHE A 84 -4.68 -10.46 19.61
C PHE A 84 -4.87 -11.75 20.44
N PRO A 85 -5.33 -12.85 19.82
CA PRO A 85 -5.51 -14.14 20.50
C PRO A 85 -4.19 -14.86 20.85
N PHE A 86 -3.05 -14.23 20.57
CA PHE A 86 -1.69 -14.69 20.90
C PHE A 86 -0.98 -13.72 21.85
N ARG A 87 -1.75 -12.91 22.59
CA ARG A 87 -1.22 -11.85 23.48
C ARG A 87 -0.25 -12.33 24.55
N ASP A 88 -0.42 -13.57 25.01
CA ASP A 88 0.40 -14.16 26.09
C ASP A 88 1.67 -14.86 25.59
N ILE A 89 1.96 -14.79 24.28
CA ILE A 89 3.12 -15.44 23.67
C ILE A 89 4.31 -14.45 23.61
N PRO A 90 5.50 -14.82 24.11
CA PRO A 90 6.70 -13.99 23.99
C PRO A 90 7.05 -13.64 22.52
N LEU A 91 7.61 -12.45 22.30
CA LEU A 91 7.90 -11.94 20.95
C LEU A 91 8.84 -12.84 20.12
N ASP A 92 9.81 -13.47 20.77
CA ASP A 92 10.76 -14.40 20.17
C ASP A 92 10.12 -15.77 19.83
N GLU A 93 9.01 -16.12 20.47
CA GLU A 93 8.24 -17.33 20.18
C GLU A 93 7.12 -17.11 19.15
N LEU A 94 6.66 -15.87 18.95
CA LEU A 94 5.61 -15.53 17.98
C LEU A 94 5.87 -16.08 16.55
N PRO A 95 7.10 -16.01 15.99
CA PRO A 95 7.40 -16.58 14.67
C PRO A 95 7.17 -18.08 14.55
N ASN A 96 6.96 -18.80 15.65
CA ASN A 96 6.60 -20.21 15.64
C ASN A 96 5.08 -20.43 15.72
N ASN A 97 4.33 -19.46 16.23
CA ASN A 97 2.89 -19.56 16.42
C ASN A 97 2.08 -19.48 15.11
N GLY A 98 1.17 -20.44 14.90
CA GLY A 98 0.33 -20.52 13.70
C GLY A 98 -0.70 -19.38 13.56
N LYS A 99 -1.32 -18.95 14.67
CA LYS A 99 -2.30 -17.85 14.66
C LYS A 99 -1.64 -16.53 14.31
N PHE A 100 -0.45 -16.27 14.85
CA PHE A 100 0.36 -15.11 14.51
C PHE A 100 0.70 -15.07 13.01
N LYS A 101 1.26 -16.17 12.47
CA LYS A 101 1.58 -16.31 11.04
C LYS A 101 0.38 -16.01 10.15
N ALA A 102 -0.78 -16.60 10.47
CA ALA A 102 -2.00 -16.42 9.70
C ALA A 102 -2.47 -14.96 9.73
N HIS A 103 -2.45 -14.33 10.90
CA HIS A 103 -2.85 -12.92 11.05
C HIS A 103 -1.91 -11.98 10.29
N ALA A 104 -0.60 -12.15 10.45
CA ALA A 104 0.42 -11.37 9.75
C ALA A 104 0.24 -11.43 8.23
N VAL A 105 -0.02 -12.62 7.67
CA VAL A 105 -0.30 -12.79 6.24
C VAL A 105 -1.62 -12.12 5.82
N THR A 106 -2.66 -12.23 6.64
CA THR A 106 -3.99 -11.64 6.35
C THR A 106 -3.92 -10.13 6.24
N VAL A 107 -3.14 -9.48 7.09
CA VAL A 107 -2.94 -8.03 7.08
C VAL A 107 -2.17 -7.60 5.84
N MET A 108 -1.12 -8.34 5.46
CA MET A 108 -0.39 -8.06 4.23
C MET A 108 -1.26 -8.23 2.97
N TYR A 109 -2.17 -9.21 2.95
CA TYR A 109 -3.18 -9.29 1.88
C TYR A 109 -4.13 -8.11 1.89
N SER A 110 -4.57 -7.65 3.07
CA SER A 110 -5.47 -6.48 3.18
C SER A 110 -4.81 -5.21 2.65
N ILE A 111 -3.53 -4.99 2.97
CA ILE A 111 -2.73 -3.89 2.41
C ILE A 111 -2.62 -4.05 0.89
N GLY A 112 -2.37 -5.27 0.41
CA GLY A 112 -2.34 -5.56 -1.03
C GLY A 112 -3.65 -5.21 -1.73
N SER A 113 -4.80 -5.56 -1.14
CA SER A 113 -6.11 -5.19 -1.69
C SER A 113 -6.32 -3.68 -1.74
N ILE A 114 -5.83 -2.91 -0.75
CA ILE A 114 -5.86 -1.45 -0.80
C ILE A 114 -5.01 -0.94 -1.98
N VAL A 115 -3.79 -1.46 -2.14
CA VAL A 115 -2.89 -1.07 -3.23
C VAL A 115 -3.47 -1.41 -4.61
N ASP A 116 -4.04 -2.60 -4.77
CA ASP A 116 -4.61 -3.07 -6.03
C ASP A 116 -5.85 -2.26 -6.46
N ASN A 117 -6.48 -1.52 -5.54
CA ASN A 117 -7.70 -0.73 -5.79
C ASN A 117 -7.49 0.79 -5.67
N LEU A 118 -6.25 1.29 -5.71
CA LEU A 118 -5.98 2.73 -5.61
C LEU A 118 -6.62 3.57 -6.72
N ASN A 119 -6.97 2.96 -7.86
CA ASN A 119 -7.64 3.62 -8.99
C ASN A 119 -9.16 3.43 -8.99
N GLU A 120 -9.71 2.63 -8.08
CA GLU A 120 -11.13 2.25 -8.00
C GLU A 120 -11.71 2.78 -6.70
N ASN A 121 -11.97 4.09 -6.61
CA ASN A 121 -12.24 4.75 -5.34
C ASN A 121 -13.45 4.18 -4.58
N ASP A 122 -14.54 3.85 -5.28
CA ASP A 122 -15.73 3.23 -4.66
C ASP A 122 -15.38 1.91 -3.96
N VAL A 123 -14.54 1.08 -4.61
CA VAL A 123 -14.07 -0.19 -4.07
C VAL A 123 -13.12 0.05 -2.90
N LEU A 124 -12.20 1.00 -3.04
CA LEU A 124 -11.24 1.38 -2.01
C LEU A 124 -11.94 1.85 -0.72
N ILE A 125 -12.93 2.74 -0.84
CA ILE A 125 -13.72 3.24 0.30
C ILE A 125 -14.43 2.08 0.99
N GLY A 126 -15.09 1.19 0.25
CA GLY A 126 -15.76 0.03 0.81
C GLY A 126 -14.81 -0.92 1.55
N LEU A 127 -13.59 -1.14 1.03
CA LEU A 127 -12.56 -1.94 1.69
C LEU A 127 -12.08 -1.29 3.00
N LEU A 128 -11.85 0.02 3.00
CA LEU A 128 -11.42 0.78 4.19
C LEU A 128 -12.52 0.82 5.26
N GLN A 129 -13.78 1.03 4.88
CA GLN A 129 -14.93 1.00 5.80
C GLN A 129 -15.10 -0.37 6.45
N LYS A 130 -15.02 -1.45 5.68
CA LYS A 130 -15.05 -2.82 6.21
C LYS A 130 -13.91 -3.09 7.19
N ASN A 131 -12.73 -2.52 6.93
CA ASN A 131 -11.61 -2.60 7.86
C ASN A 131 -11.91 -1.82 9.16
N ALA A 132 -12.45 -0.61 9.04
CA ALA A 132 -12.85 0.24 10.16
C ALA A 132 -13.86 -0.45 11.07
N GLU A 133 -14.95 -0.99 10.54
CA GLU A 133 -15.97 -1.71 11.31
C GLU A 133 -15.41 -2.91 12.09
N SER A 134 -14.41 -3.59 11.52
CA SER A 134 -13.76 -4.74 12.16
C SER A 134 -12.91 -4.29 13.35
N HIS A 135 -12.21 -3.15 13.24
CA HIS A 135 -11.30 -2.68 14.27
C HIS A 135 -11.99 -1.82 15.34
N SER A 136 -13.02 -1.05 14.99
CA SER A 136 -13.79 -0.26 15.95
C SER A 136 -14.45 -1.17 17.00
N LYS A 137 -15.01 -2.31 16.58
CA LYS A 137 -15.55 -3.36 17.46
C LYS A 137 -14.55 -3.89 18.50
N ARG A 138 -13.25 -3.80 18.22
CA ARG A 138 -12.17 -4.27 19.11
C ARG A 138 -11.58 -3.16 19.99
N GLY A 139 -11.98 -1.90 19.77
CA GLY A 139 -11.45 -0.75 20.49
C GLY A 139 -9.95 -0.56 20.29
N ILE A 140 -9.45 -0.77 19.06
CA ILE A 140 -8.04 -0.53 18.74
C ILE A 140 -7.78 0.99 18.81
N PRO A 141 -6.82 1.46 19.60
CA PRO A 141 -6.55 2.88 19.76
C PRO A 141 -5.98 3.46 18.47
N GLU A 142 -6.27 4.74 18.21
CA GLU A 142 -5.79 5.47 17.04
C GLU A 142 -4.26 5.43 16.94
N GLU A 143 -3.57 5.55 18.08
CA GLU A 143 -2.12 5.54 18.20
C GLU A 143 -1.48 4.26 17.64
N ALA A 144 -2.20 3.12 17.71
CA ALA A 144 -1.72 1.86 17.15
C ALA A 144 -1.62 1.91 15.62
N TYR A 145 -2.50 2.65 14.94
CA TYR A 145 -2.46 2.82 13.49
C TYR A 145 -1.29 3.70 13.06
N TRP A 146 -1.04 4.79 13.77
CA TRP A 146 0.09 5.66 13.47
C TRP A 146 1.43 4.97 13.76
N THR A 147 1.48 4.13 14.80
CA THR A 147 2.64 3.27 15.05
C THR A 147 2.80 2.21 13.96
N LEU A 148 1.71 1.59 13.50
CA LEU A 148 1.74 0.65 12.38
C LEU A 148 2.21 1.34 11.09
N LYS A 149 1.79 2.58 10.82
CA LYS A 149 2.28 3.38 9.69
C LYS A 149 3.79 3.54 9.77
N LYS A 150 4.34 3.95 10.92
CA LYS A 150 5.79 4.08 11.14
C LYS A 150 6.52 2.76 10.89
N CYS A 151 6.01 1.65 11.43
CA CYS A 151 6.59 0.33 11.24
C CYS A 151 6.56 -0.12 9.77
N MET A 152 5.47 0.18 9.06
CA MET A 152 5.33 -0.09 7.64
C MET A 152 6.33 0.70 6.81
N MET A 153 6.52 1.99 7.09
CA MET A 153 7.52 2.83 6.43
C MET A 153 8.94 2.31 6.65
N GLN A 154 9.26 1.86 7.87
CA GLN A 154 10.54 1.22 8.17
C GLN A 154 10.73 -0.10 7.42
N LEU A 155 9.69 -0.95 7.37
CA LEU A 155 9.72 -2.19 6.61
C LEU A 155 9.96 -1.91 5.12
N LEU A 156 9.20 -1.00 4.52
CA LEU A 156 9.33 -0.60 3.11
C LEU A 156 10.76 -0.14 2.80
N LYS A 157 11.31 0.76 3.62
CA LYS A 157 12.69 1.24 3.50
C LYS A 157 13.70 0.09 3.51
N ASN A 158 13.56 -0.85 4.44
CA ASN A 158 14.47 -2.00 4.56
C ASN A 158 14.36 -2.97 3.37
N LYS A 159 13.14 -3.23 2.87
CA LYS A 159 12.92 -4.20 1.79
C LYS A 159 13.22 -3.66 0.40
N LEU A 160 13.03 -2.36 0.20
CA LEU A 160 13.26 -1.71 -1.10
C LEU A 160 14.69 -1.17 -1.23
N GLY A 161 15.35 -0.82 -0.12
CA GLY A 161 16.73 -0.34 -0.14
C GLY A 161 16.89 0.85 -1.11
N PRO A 162 17.76 0.78 -2.13
CA PRO A 162 17.91 1.84 -3.13
C PRO A 162 16.64 2.19 -3.91
N ASP A 163 15.67 1.27 -4.03
CA ASP A 163 14.40 1.53 -4.71
C ASP A 163 13.42 2.36 -3.84
N PHE A 164 13.73 2.59 -2.55
CA PHE A 164 12.96 3.47 -1.67
C PHE A 164 13.38 4.93 -1.86
N SER A 165 13.09 5.47 -3.05
CA SER A 165 13.35 6.89 -3.33
C SER A 165 12.48 7.80 -2.47
N LYS A 166 12.84 9.09 -2.40
CA LYS A 166 12.04 10.10 -1.71
C LYS A 166 10.60 10.16 -2.24
N GLU A 167 10.39 10.01 -3.55
CA GLU A 167 9.03 10.01 -4.09
C GLU A 167 8.24 8.75 -3.72
N VAL A 168 8.90 7.60 -3.58
CA VAL A 168 8.26 6.37 -3.10
C VAL A 168 7.87 6.53 -1.62
N GLU A 169 8.76 7.10 -0.81
CA GLU A 169 8.49 7.41 0.59
C GLU A 169 7.28 8.34 0.74
N GLU A 170 7.27 9.47 0.03
CA GLU A 170 6.17 10.44 0.07
C GLU A 170 4.84 9.83 -0.42
N ALA A 171 4.88 9.03 -1.49
CA ALA A 171 3.69 8.37 -2.01
C ALA A 171 3.09 7.38 -1.00
N TRP A 172 3.93 6.53 -0.38
CA TRP A 172 3.48 5.59 0.66
C TRP A 172 2.98 6.31 1.91
N ASP A 173 3.69 7.34 2.36
CA ASP A 173 3.29 8.13 3.53
C ASP A 173 1.88 8.69 3.34
N LYS A 174 1.63 9.30 2.18
CA LYS A 174 0.33 9.86 1.81
C LYS A 174 -0.74 8.78 1.71
N THR A 175 -0.48 7.68 0.99
CA THR A 175 -1.44 6.58 0.86
C THR A 175 -1.84 6.00 2.22
N LEU A 176 -0.89 5.71 3.10
CA LEU A 176 -1.18 5.17 4.43
C LEU A 176 -1.89 6.20 5.31
N THR A 177 -1.52 7.49 5.21
CA THR A 177 -2.19 8.57 5.94
C THR A 177 -3.66 8.67 5.56
N VAL A 178 -3.96 8.66 4.26
CA VAL A 178 -5.33 8.73 3.76
C VAL A 178 -6.12 7.50 4.20
N ALA A 179 -5.58 6.30 3.98
CA ALA A 179 -6.23 5.04 4.35
C ALA A 179 -6.56 4.97 5.84
N PHE A 180 -5.59 5.27 6.70
CA PHE A 180 -5.78 5.23 8.16
C PHE A 180 -6.69 6.35 8.65
N THR A 181 -6.61 7.55 8.07
CA THR A 181 -7.54 8.63 8.38
C THR A 181 -8.99 8.22 8.08
N VAL A 182 -9.25 7.57 6.96
CA VAL A 182 -10.58 7.04 6.63
C VAL A 182 -11.00 5.98 7.65
N ILE A 183 -10.11 5.06 8.00
CA ILE A 183 -10.41 4.01 8.98
C ILE A 183 -10.76 4.60 10.35
N ILE A 184 -9.94 5.53 10.85
CA ILE A 184 -10.07 6.14 12.17
C ILE A 184 -11.32 7.03 12.27
N LYS A 185 -11.64 7.82 11.23
CA LYS A 185 -12.83 8.68 11.23
C LYS A 185 -14.15 7.90 11.22
N ASN A 186 -14.12 6.62 10.84
CA ASN A 186 -15.27 5.73 10.83
C ASN A 186 -15.27 4.78 12.04
N PHE A 187 -14.53 5.11 13.10
CA PHE A 187 -14.67 4.48 14.41
C PHE A 187 -16.01 4.85 15.07
#